data_AF-A0A9E3YFU3-F1
#
_entry.id   AF-A0A9E3YFU3-F1
#
_cell.length_a   1.000
_cell.length_b   1.000
_cell.length_c   1.000
_cell.angle_alpha   90.00
_cell.angle_beta   90.00
_cell.angle_gamma   90.00
#
_symmetry.space_group_name_H-M   'P 1'
#
loop_
_entity.id
_entity.type
_entity.pdbx_description
1 polymer ?
#
loop_
_entity_poly.entity_id
_entity_poly.type
_entity_poly.pdbx_seq_one_letter_code
_entity_poly.pdbx_strand_id
1 'polypeptide(L)'
;MLQTSSRRLGELLIERKVLSRDVLEVVLDREAREGIPISSLLVQEGIVGEKDMIAAIAEQVALPFIDLAEHAVRPDLDKRLPEELARTHNAVVVDRDHKGFIIAMENPTSDTANAAIAAELGAEPFVGCLAVRSELLELIERMYGSGGKASIGDAVTDTHLNELLERVLDLGGSDLHLSTGFHPAVRVSGEIKALTEFPVMNPSEIRRMIYDVLTQKQREKFESELELDTSHSIPGRGRFRVNVLFQRNSVGAVLRTIPDTIVALDTLGLPESVTQFTEMHR
;
A
#
# COMPACT_ATOMS: atom_id res chain seq x y z
N MET A 1 21.19 2.59 35.70
CA MET A 1 21.60 3.58 34.66
C MET A 1 20.36 3.96 33.90
N LEU A 2 20.00 5.23 33.86
CA LEU A 2 18.89 5.69 33.02
C LEU A 2 19.27 5.43 31.56
N GLN A 3 18.54 4.56 30.86
CA GLN A 3 18.72 4.37 29.43
C GLN A 3 18.38 5.69 28.73
N THR A 4 19.20 6.08 27.74
CA THR A 4 18.92 7.26 26.91
C THR A 4 17.65 7.01 26.08
N SER A 5 16.90 8.08 25.79
CA SER A 5 15.67 7.98 24.98
C SER A 5 15.91 7.28 23.63
N SER A 6 17.06 7.53 23.00
CA SER A 6 17.48 6.89 21.75
C SER A 6 17.73 5.38 21.92
N ARG A 7 18.43 4.96 22.99
CA ARG A 7 18.65 3.52 23.22
C ARG A 7 17.34 2.79 23.48
N ARG A 8 16.40 3.40 24.22
CA ARG A 8 15.07 2.81 24.47
C ARG A 8 14.28 2.63 23.16
N LEU A 9 14.32 3.62 22.27
CA LEU A 9 13.71 3.51 20.94
C LEU A 9 14.31 2.36 20.14
N GLY A 10 15.64 2.25 20.14
CA GLY A 10 16.37 1.19 19.47
C GLY A 10 16.01 -0.21 19.95
N GLU A 11 15.89 -0.42 21.27
CA GLU A 11 15.50 -1.73 21.83
C GLU A 11 14.06 -2.11 21.42
N LEU A 12 13.11 -1.16 21.41
CA LEU A 12 11.75 -1.41 20.91
C LEU A 12 11.74 -1.84 19.43
N LEU A 13 12.59 -1.24 18.61
CA LEU A 13 12.76 -1.63 17.20
C LEU A 13 13.38 -3.03 17.05
N ILE A 14 14.26 -3.44 17.97
CA ILE A 14 14.80 -4.82 18.00
C ILE A 14 13.73 -5.81 18.42
N GLU A 15 12.94 -5.50 19.45
CA GLU A 15 11.83 -6.36 19.91
C GLU A 15 10.80 -6.61 18.79
N ARG A 16 10.56 -5.59 17.97
CA ARG A 16 9.73 -5.66 16.76
C ARG A 16 10.39 -6.39 15.57
N LYS A 17 11.64 -6.83 15.71
CA LYS A 17 12.44 -7.53 14.68
C LYS A 17 12.70 -6.71 13.41
N VAL A 18 12.61 -5.39 13.50
CA VAL A 18 12.86 -4.47 12.37
C VAL A 18 14.29 -3.91 12.38
N LEU A 19 14.99 -4.04 13.52
CA LEU A 19 16.36 -3.58 13.69
C LEU A 19 17.21 -4.68 14.33
N SER A 20 18.47 -4.81 13.91
CA SER A 20 19.43 -5.69 14.58
C SER A 20 20.24 -4.94 15.63
N ARG A 21 20.72 -5.66 16.65
CA ARG A 21 21.55 -5.07 17.71
C ARG A 21 22.83 -4.46 17.17
N ASP A 22 23.46 -5.11 16.18
CA ASP A 22 24.70 -4.61 15.57
C ASP A 22 24.48 -3.27 14.85
N VAL A 23 23.36 -3.13 14.12
CA VAL A 23 23.03 -1.88 13.43
C VAL A 23 22.70 -0.78 14.45
N LEU A 24 21.99 -1.10 15.54
CA LEU A 24 21.67 -0.12 16.57
C LEU A 24 22.93 0.50 17.18
N GLU A 25 23.94 -0.29 17.54
CA GLU A 25 25.17 0.24 18.14
C GLU A 25 25.91 1.16 17.15
N VAL A 26 25.97 0.80 15.87
CA VAL A 26 26.58 1.65 14.82
C VAL A 26 25.86 3.00 14.70
N VAL A 27 24.52 2.99 14.73
CA VAL A 27 23.71 4.22 14.58
C VAL A 27 23.77 5.08 15.85
N LEU A 28 23.81 4.49 17.05
CA LEU A 28 23.99 5.23 18.31
C LEU A 28 25.36 5.91 18.38
N ASP A 29 26.43 5.22 17.97
CA ASP A 29 27.77 5.81 17.88
C ASP A 29 27.83 6.97 16.88
N ARG A 30 26.95 6.95 15.87
CA ARG A 30 26.84 8.02 14.88
C ARG A 30 26.01 9.20 15.37
N GLU A 31 24.87 8.96 16.02
CA GLU A 31 24.10 10.01 16.71
C GLU A 31 24.98 10.77 17.71
N ALA A 32 25.83 10.06 18.48
CA ALA A 32 26.74 10.70 19.43
C ALA A 32 27.80 11.61 18.75
N ARG A 33 28.19 11.31 17.51
CA ARG A 33 29.19 12.08 16.75
C ARG A 33 28.58 13.21 15.93
N GLU A 34 27.42 12.97 15.32
CA GLU A 34 26.78 13.87 14.36
C GLU A 34 25.65 14.72 15.00
N GLY A 35 25.13 14.32 16.15
CA GLY A 35 24.02 14.99 16.84
C GLY A 35 22.66 14.82 16.15
N ILE A 36 22.58 14.00 15.10
CA ILE A 36 21.34 13.69 14.39
C ILE A 36 20.60 12.57 15.15
N PRO A 37 19.31 12.73 15.47
CA PRO A 37 18.55 11.69 16.16
C PRO A 37 18.56 10.35 15.42
N ILE A 38 18.68 9.24 16.15
CA ILE A 38 18.65 7.91 15.51
C ILE A 38 17.37 7.65 14.71
N SER A 39 16.25 8.25 15.12
CA SER A 39 14.95 8.07 14.44
C SER A 39 15.02 8.58 13.00
N SER A 40 15.62 9.75 12.80
CA SER A 40 15.83 10.34 11.48
C SER A 40 16.80 9.52 10.64
N LEU A 41 17.91 9.07 11.24
CA LEU A 41 18.94 8.27 10.54
C LEU A 41 18.37 6.94 10.03
N LEU A 42 17.65 6.22 10.88
CA LEU A 42 17.11 4.90 10.56
C LEU A 42 16.05 4.95 9.45
N VAL A 43 15.22 6.00 9.43
CA VAL A 43 14.20 6.18 8.39
C VAL A 43 14.81 6.67 7.07
N GLN A 44 15.72 7.65 7.12
CA GLN A 44 16.35 8.22 5.91
C GLN A 44 17.19 7.18 5.15
N GLU A 45 17.83 6.27 5.86
CA GLU A 45 18.62 5.19 5.25
C GLU A 45 17.78 3.98 4.83
N GLY A 46 16.46 4.02 5.08
CA GLY A 46 15.54 2.93 4.76
C GLY A 46 15.77 1.65 5.57
N ILE A 47 16.50 1.75 6.68
CA ILE A 47 16.76 0.62 7.59
C ILE A 47 15.47 0.25 8.34
N VAL A 48 14.69 1.26 8.74
CA VAL A 48 13.41 1.09 9.44
C VAL A 48 12.33 1.85 8.68
N GLY A 49 11.19 1.20 8.44
CA GLY A 49 10.03 1.84 7.81
C GLY A 49 9.38 2.89 8.72
N GLU A 50 8.70 3.86 8.13
CA GLU A 50 8.02 4.94 8.87
C GLU A 50 7.01 4.39 9.87
N LYS A 51 6.20 3.40 9.46
CA LYS A 51 5.22 2.71 10.33
C LYS A 51 5.87 2.10 11.58
N ASP A 52 6.93 1.33 11.40
CA ASP A 52 7.62 0.66 12.52
C ASP A 52 8.27 1.68 13.46
N MET A 53 8.82 2.75 12.90
CA MET A 53 9.38 3.86 13.67
C MET A 53 8.31 4.57 14.49
N ILE A 54 7.21 4.98 13.87
CA ILE A 54 6.11 5.69 14.54
C ILE A 54 5.48 4.83 15.64
N ALA A 55 5.28 3.54 15.36
CA ALA A 55 4.70 2.64 16.34
C ALA A 55 5.66 2.35 17.51
N ALA A 56 6.98 2.28 17.28
CA ALA A 56 7.97 2.21 18.36
C ALA A 56 8.03 3.50 19.20
N ILE A 57 7.93 4.67 18.56
CA ILE A 57 7.83 5.96 19.26
C ILE A 57 6.57 5.99 20.13
N ALA A 58 5.41 5.62 19.58
CA ALA A 58 4.14 5.57 20.31
C ALA A 58 4.26 4.72 21.58
N GLU A 59 4.84 3.53 21.46
CA GLU A 59 5.06 2.62 22.58
C GLU A 59 6.04 3.19 23.62
N GLN A 60 7.10 3.85 23.18
CA GLN A 60 8.05 4.51 24.07
C GLN A 60 7.39 5.60 24.92
N VAL A 61 6.49 6.38 24.32
CA VAL A 61 5.76 7.47 25.00
C VAL A 61 4.41 7.02 25.59
N ALA A 62 4.09 5.73 25.50
CA ALA A 62 2.83 5.14 25.94
C ALA A 62 1.57 5.78 25.32
N LEU A 63 1.66 6.18 24.05
CA LEU A 63 0.52 6.61 23.26
C LEU A 63 -0.09 5.42 22.52
N PRO A 64 -1.43 5.34 22.43
CA PRO A 64 -2.07 4.34 21.59
C PRO A 64 -1.73 4.62 20.11
N PHE A 65 -1.38 3.58 19.37
CA PHE A 65 -1.10 3.63 17.94
C PHE A 65 -2.20 2.90 17.17
N ILE A 66 -2.58 3.43 16.02
CA ILE A 66 -3.51 2.78 15.10
C ILE A 66 -2.91 2.67 13.71
N ASP A 67 -3.06 1.48 13.13
CA ASP A 67 -2.68 1.16 11.77
C ASP A 67 -3.90 1.31 10.85
N LEU A 68 -3.89 2.33 9.99
CA LEU A 68 -5.03 2.63 9.14
C LEU A 68 -5.14 1.71 7.92
N ALA A 69 -4.06 0.99 7.59
CA ALA A 69 -4.11 -0.03 6.54
C ALA A 69 -4.87 -1.27 7.01
N GLU A 70 -4.81 -1.59 8.30
CA GLU A 70 -5.49 -2.75 8.89
C GLU A 70 -6.84 -2.41 9.53
N HIS A 71 -7.05 -1.15 9.91
CA HIS A 71 -8.27 -0.70 10.57
C HIS A 71 -9.21 0.04 9.62
N ALA A 72 -10.30 -0.64 9.22
CA ALA A 72 -11.31 -0.04 8.36
C ALA A 72 -12.13 1.03 9.11
N VAL A 73 -12.29 2.20 8.49
CA VAL A 73 -13.17 3.25 9.03
C VAL A 73 -14.62 2.79 8.99
N ARG A 74 -15.31 2.94 10.11
CA ARG A 74 -16.71 2.58 10.23
C ARG A 74 -17.59 3.47 9.33
N PRO A 75 -18.45 2.93 8.45
CA PRO A 75 -19.18 3.73 7.46
C PRO A 75 -20.13 4.79 8.04
N ASP A 76 -20.60 4.64 9.27
CA ASP A 76 -21.48 5.59 9.97
C ASP A 76 -20.75 6.74 10.67
N LEU A 77 -19.41 6.71 10.65
CA LEU A 77 -18.55 7.73 11.25
C LEU A 77 -17.86 8.60 10.19
N ASP A 78 -18.18 8.37 8.92
CA ASP A 78 -17.65 9.15 7.82
C ASP A 78 -18.00 10.63 8.00
N LYS A 79 -17.00 11.51 7.85
CA LYS A 79 -17.18 12.96 7.92
C LYS A 79 -17.74 13.48 9.25
N ARG A 80 -17.57 12.72 10.35
CA ARG A 80 -17.96 13.19 11.69
C ARG A 80 -17.17 14.44 12.12
N LEU A 81 -15.94 14.59 11.63
CA LEU A 81 -15.16 15.84 11.72
C LEU A 81 -15.33 16.64 10.43
N PRO A 82 -15.40 17.99 10.50
CA PRO A 82 -15.33 18.85 9.32
C PRO A 82 -14.01 18.67 8.57
N GLU A 83 -14.07 18.79 7.24
CA GLU A 83 -12.88 18.66 6.37
C GLU A 83 -11.74 19.61 6.78
N GLU A 84 -12.06 20.85 7.11
CA GLU A 84 -11.08 21.85 7.54
C GLU A 84 -10.32 21.38 8.79
N LEU A 85 -11.04 20.81 9.76
CA LEU A 85 -10.45 20.31 11.00
C LEU A 85 -9.62 19.05 10.74
N ALA A 86 -10.15 18.13 9.92
CA ALA A 86 -9.47 16.92 9.52
C ALA A 86 -8.14 17.21 8.82
N ARG A 87 -8.12 18.17 7.88
CA ARG A 87 -6.93 18.59 7.13
C ARG A 87 -5.95 19.42 7.98
N THR A 88 -6.45 20.30 8.83
CA THR A 88 -5.58 21.17 9.65
C THR A 88 -4.83 20.39 10.71
N HIS A 89 -5.47 19.37 11.29
CA HIS A 89 -4.89 18.58 12.38
C HIS A 89 -4.50 17.15 11.99
N ASN A 90 -4.64 16.79 10.70
CA ASN A 90 -4.44 15.45 10.18
C ASN A 90 -5.10 14.40 11.07
N ALA A 91 -6.42 14.55 11.24
CA ALA A 91 -7.21 13.80 12.21
C ALA A 91 -8.49 13.25 11.60
N VAL A 92 -8.81 11.99 11.88
CA VAL A 92 -9.98 11.30 11.35
C VAL A 92 -10.61 10.43 12.42
N VAL A 93 -11.94 10.47 12.55
CA VAL A 93 -12.68 9.53 13.39
C VAL A 93 -12.74 8.19 12.64
N VAL A 94 -12.21 7.15 13.27
CA VAL A 94 -12.05 5.83 12.64
C VAL A 94 -13.05 4.81 13.17
N ASP A 95 -13.34 4.87 14.47
CA ASP A 95 -14.26 3.96 15.15
C ASP A 95 -14.89 4.62 16.38
N ARG A 96 -15.82 3.92 17.01
CA ARG A 96 -16.47 4.32 18.26
C ARG A 96 -16.66 3.10 19.14
N ASP A 97 -16.15 3.18 20.37
CA ASP A 97 -16.34 2.15 21.39
C ASP A 97 -17.19 2.67 22.57
N HIS A 98 -17.19 1.92 23.67
CA HIS A 98 -17.89 2.27 24.90
C HIS A 98 -17.24 3.42 25.68
N LYS A 99 -15.99 3.78 25.38
CA LYS A 99 -15.23 4.87 26.00
C LYS A 99 -15.29 6.16 25.20
N GLY A 100 -15.64 6.11 23.91
CA GLY A 100 -15.78 7.29 23.08
C GLY A 100 -15.48 7.05 21.61
N PHE A 101 -15.25 8.15 20.88
CA PHE A 101 -14.70 8.06 19.54
C PHE A 101 -13.21 7.71 19.58
N ILE A 102 -12.78 6.88 18.65
CA ILE A 102 -11.37 6.63 18.38
C ILE A 102 -10.99 7.51 17.20
N ILE A 103 -9.98 8.35 17.40
CA ILE A 103 -9.55 9.33 16.40
C ILE A 103 -8.10 9.05 16.05
N ALA A 104 -7.83 8.73 14.79
CA ALA A 104 -6.49 8.65 14.27
C ALA A 104 -5.95 10.07 14.05
N MET A 105 -4.76 10.37 14.57
CA MET A 105 -4.17 11.71 14.56
C MET A 105 -2.66 11.65 14.32
N GLU A 106 -2.10 12.63 13.59
CA GLU A 106 -0.65 12.75 13.44
C GLU A 106 0.02 13.17 14.77
N ASN A 107 -0.68 13.98 15.58
CA ASN A 107 -0.19 14.38 16.90
C ASN A 107 -1.30 14.37 17.98
N PRO A 108 -1.54 13.21 18.64
CA PRO A 108 -2.53 13.09 19.71
C PRO A 108 -2.22 13.91 20.98
N THR A 109 -0.99 14.42 21.12
CA THR A 109 -0.57 15.19 22.30
C THR A 109 -0.74 16.70 22.12
N SER A 110 -1.24 17.14 20.96
CA SER A 110 -1.48 18.56 20.70
C SER A 110 -2.72 19.05 21.45
N ASP A 111 -2.50 19.89 22.47
CA ASP A 111 -3.59 20.55 23.21
C ASP A 111 -4.52 21.35 22.30
N THR A 112 -3.96 22.04 21.30
CA THR A 112 -4.72 22.83 20.31
C THR A 112 -5.62 21.95 19.45
N ALA A 113 -5.10 20.85 18.90
CA ALA A 113 -5.89 19.92 18.10
C ALA A 113 -6.97 19.24 18.94
N ASN A 114 -6.61 18.78 20.13
CA ASN A 114 -7.52 18.11 21.05
C ASN A 114 -8.67 19.04 21.48
N ALA A 115 -8.39 20.31 21.75
CA ALA A 115 -9.42 21.29 22.10
C ALA A 115 -10.38 21.58 20.93
N ALA A 116 -9.86 21.70 19.70
CA ALA A 116 -10.68 21.96 18.52
C ALA A 116 -11.58 20.77 18.17
N ILE A 117 -11.04 19.54 18.25
CA ILE A 117 -11.79 18.30 18.06
C ILE A 117 -12.84 18.11 19.17
N ALA A 118 -12.50 18.38 20.42
CA ALA A 118 -13.46 18.34 21.52
C ALA A 118 -14.63 19.31 21.32
N ALA A 119 -14.36 20.52 20.81
CA ALA A 119 -15.41 21.50 20.53
C ALA A 119 -16.39 21.01 19.46
N GLU A 120 -15.89 20.31 18.43
CA GLU A 120 -16.70 19.74 17.35
C GLU A 120 -17.52 18.51 17.78
N LEU A 121 -16.90 17.62 18.55
CA LEU A 121 -17.56 16.41 19.06
C LEU A 121 -18.47 16.69 20.27
N GLY A 122 -18.35 17.86 20.88
CA GLY A 122 -19.13 18.30 22.03
C GLY A 122 -18.80 17.50 23.29
N ALA A 123 -19.83 17.03 24.01
CA ALA A 123 -19.65 16.27 25.25
C ALA A 123 -19.29 14.79 25.02
N GLU A 124 -19.14 14.35 23.78
CA GLU A 124 -18.77 12.98 23.46
C GLU A 124 -17.27 12.76 23.73
N PRO A 125 -16.90 11.82 24.63
CA PRO A 125 -15.49 11.54 24.90
C PRO A 125 -14.82 10.94 23.66
N PHE A 126 -13.50 11.14 23.54
CA PHE A 126 -12.70 10.51 22.51
C PHE A 126 -11.30 10.15 23.00
N VAL A 127 -10.65 9.24 22.28
CA VAL A 127 -9.26 8.85 22.47
C VAL A 127 -8.51 9.11 21.17
N GLY A 128 -7.47 9.95 21.24
CA GLY A 128 -6.56 10.19 20.13
C GLY A 128 -5.51 9.08 20.04
N CYS A 129 -5.44 8.42 18.89
CA CYS A 129 -4.45 7.40 18.55
C CYS A 129 -3.47 7.96 17.53
N LEU A 130 -2.17 7.75 17.76
CA LEU A 130 -1.14 8.13 16.80
C LEU A 130 -1.30 7.28 15.54
N ALA A 131 -1.31 7.92 14.39
CA ALA A 131 -1.31 7.25 13.09
C ALA A 131 -0.23 7.84 12.19
N VAL A 132 0.16 7.07 11.17
CA VAL A 132 1.18 7.50 10.21
C VAL A 132 0.62 8.61 9.33
N ARG A 133 1.40 9.68 9.14
CA ARG A 133 0.99 10.88 8.38
C ARG A 133 0.54 10.53 6.96
N SER A 134 1.31 9.72 6.24
CA SER A 134 0.99 9.30 4.87
C SER A 134 -0.37 8.60 4.80
N GLU A 135 -0.62 7.63 5.68
CA GLU A 135 -1.90 6.92 5.76
C GLU A 135 -3.08 7.85 6.13
N LEU A 136 -2.86 8.80 7.04
CA LEU A 136 -3.86 9.80 7.41
C LEU A 136 -4.24 10.70 6.23
N LEU A 137 -3.26 11.19 5.49
CA LEU A 137 -3.50 12.05 4.34
C LEU A 137 -4.27 11.29 3.25
N GLU A 138 -3.86 10.05 2.94
CA GLU A 138 -4.58 9.18 2.01
C GLU A 138 -6.04 8.96 2.45
N LEU A 139 -6.26 8.74 3.75
CA LEU A 139 -7.59 8.53 4.32
C LEU A 139 -8.45 9.80 4.25
N ILE A 140 -7.89 10.96 4.57
CA ILE A 140 -8.58 12.26 4.51
C ILE A 140 -8.98 12.56 3.07
N GLU A 141 -8.10 12.36 2.10
CA GLU A 141 -8.44 12.55 0.69
C GLU A 141 -9.56 11.60 0.26
N ARG A 142 -9.48 10.32 0.64
CA ARG A 142 -10.54 9.36 0.33
C ARG A 142 -11.90 9.74 0.94
N MET A 143 -11.91 10.33 2.14
CA MET A 143 -13.15 10.67 2.85
C MET A 143 -13.75 12.01 2.42
N TYR A 144 -12.92 13.03 2.20
CA TYR A 144 -13.38 14.41 1.96
C TYR A 144 -13.14 14.91 0.53
N GLY A 145 -12.44 14.15 -0.33
CA GLY A 145 -11.99 14.53 -1.66
C GLY A 145 -13.08 14.69 -2.75
N SER A 146 -14.22 15.32 -2.45
CA SER A 146 -15.21 15.68 -3.47
C SER A 146 -15.81 17.06 -3.19
N GLY A 147 -15.10 18.11 -3.62
CA GLY A 147 -15.54 19.49 -3.46
C GLY A 147 -14.65 20.60 -4.05
N GLY A 148 -14.11 20.47 -5.27
CA GLY A 148 -13.71 21.66 -6.06
C GLY A 148 -12.33 21.67 -6.74
N LYS A 149 -12.36 21.49 -8.07
CA LYS A 149 -11.43 22.00 -9.12
C LYS A 149 -9.92 22.05 -8.84
N ALA A 150 -9.25 21.07 -9.44
CA ALA A 150 -7.99 21.15 -10.20
C ALA A 150 -7.03 22.32 -9.91
N SER A 151 -5.90 21.99 -9.28
CA SER A 151 -4.59 22.52 -9.64
C SER A 151 -3.47 21.54 -9.27
N ILE A 152 -2.91 20.92 -10.30
CA ILE A 152 -1.48 20.63 -10.54
C ILE A 152 -0.69 19.99 -9.39
N GLY A 153 -0.49 18.67 -9.49
CA GLY A 153 0.45 17.88 -8.69
C GLY A 153 -0.25 16.67 -8.08
N ASP A 154 0.10 15.47 -8.55
CA ASP A 154 -0.25 14.18 -7.95
C ASP A 154 -1.72 13.74 -8.05
N ALA A 155 -2.14 13.42 -9.27
CA ALA A 155 -3.31 12.58 -9.50
C ALA A 155 -3.00 11.13 -9.10
N VAL A 156 -3.18 10.79 -7.82
CA VAL A 156 -3.49 9.40 -7.42
C VAL A 156 -4.96 9.19 -7.75
N THR A 157 -5.24 8.96 -9.03
CA THR A 157 -6.48 8.30 -9.43
C THR A 157 -6.41 6.92 -8.80
N ASP A 158 -7.35 6.58 -7.91
CA ASP A 158 -7.44 5.28 -7.23
C ASP A 158 -7.65 4.17 -8.27
N THR A 159 -6.57 3.81 -8.95
CA THR A 159 -6.58 2.92 -10.10
C THR A 159 -6.63 1.52 -9.55
N HIS A 160 -7.78 0.85 -9.72
CA HIS A 160 -7.93 -0.54 -9.32
C HIS A 160 -7.32 -1.46 -10.37
N LEU A 161 -6.70 -2.57 -9.94
CA LEU A 161 -6.10 -3.54 -10.85
C LEU A 161 -7.12 -4.07 -11.89
N ASN A 162 -8.36 -4.28 -11.46
CA ASN A 162 -9.42 -4.74 -12.37
C ASN A 162 -9.70 -3.76 -13.51
N GLU A 163 -9.59 -2.45 -13.27
CA GLU A 163 -9.79 -1.42 -14.32
C GLU A 163 -8.69 -1.50 -15.39
N LEU A 164 -7.43 -1.69 -14.98
CA LEU A 164 -6.31 -1.89 -15.90
C LEU A 164 -6.45 -3.18 -16.70
N LEU A 165 -6.90 -4.26 -16.05
CA LEU A 165 -7.13 -5.54 -16.69
C LEU A 165 -8.28 -5.51 -17.70
N GLU A 166 -9.37 -4.83 -17.35
CA GLU A 166 -10.47 -4.56 -18.27
C GLU A 166 -10.00 -3.75 -19.47
N ARG A 167 -9.18 -2.72 -19.24
CA ARG A 167 -8.59 -1.93 -20.31
C ARG A 167 -7.73 -2.77 -21.26
N VAL A 168 -6.96 -3.71 -20.72
CA VAL A 168 -6.15 -4.65 -21.52
C VAL A 168 -7.03 -5.49 -22.42
N LEU A 169 -8.16 -6.00 -21.92
CA LEU A 169 -9.13 -6.76 -22.72
C LEU A 169 -9.76 -5.88 -23.81
N ASP A 170 -10.16 -4.66 -23.46
CA ASP A 170 -10.79 -3.72 -24.41
C ASP A 170 -9.83 -3.31 -25.55
N LEU A 171 -8.52 -3.31 -25.27
CA LEU A 171 -7.47 -3.05 -26.27
C LEU A 171 -7.02 -4.31 -27.04
N GLY A 172 -7.53 -5.50 -26.68
CA GLY A 172 -7.06 -6.77 -27.25
C GLY A 172 -5.60 -7.06 -26.90
N GLY A 173 -5.14 -6.61 -25.74
CA GLY A 173 -3.77 -6.81 -25.27
C GLY A 173 -3.53 -8.22 -24.72
N SER A 174 -2.29 -8.71 -24.86
CA SER A 174 -1.87 -10.02 -24.38
C SER A 174 -1.28 -9.99 -22.96
N ASP A 175 -0.62 -8.91 -22.59
CA ASP A 175 0.07 -8.77 -21.31
C ASP A 175 -0.09 -7.34 -20.76
N LEU A 176 -0.39 -7.22 -19.47
CA LEU A 176 -0.26 -5.99 -18.69
C LEU A 176 1.06 -6.02 -17.94
N HIS A 177 1.83 -4.94 -18.04
CA HIS A 177 3.10 -4.73 -17.35
C HIS A 177 2.94 -3.62 -16.31
N LEU A 178 3.23 -3.94 -15.05
CA LEU A 178 3.24 -3.00 -13.94
C LEU A 178 4.67 -2.89 -13.41
N SER A 179 5.21 -1.67 -13.46
CA SER A 179 6.54 -1.34 -12.97
C SER A 179 6.55 0.07 -12.40
N THR A 180 7.25 0.22 -11.28
CA THR A 180 7.48 1.51 -10.64
C THR A 180 8.10 2.52 -11.61
N GLY A 181 7.63 3.77 -11.56
CA GLY A 181 8.19 4.91 -12.30
C GLY A 181 7.74 5.00 -13.77
N PHE A 182 6.84 4.11 -14.21
CA PHE A 182 6.28 4.12 -15.55
C PHE A 182 4.75 4.06 -15.49
N HIS A 183 4.10 4.54 -16.55
CA HIS A 183 2.68 4.22 -16.77
C HIS A 183 2.50 2.70 -16.91
N PRO A 184 1.34 2.15 -16.54
CA PRO A 184 0.97 0.78 -16.89
C PRO A 184 1.14 0.60 -18.39
N ALA A 185 1.74 -0.51 -18.80
CA ALA A 185 1.97 -0.78 -20.21
C ALA A 185 1.25 -2.04 -20.64
N VAL A 186 0.59 -1.99 -21.78
CA VAL A 186 -0.08 -3.13 -22.39
C VAL A 186 0.72 -3.61 -23.59
N ARG A 187 0.86 -4.92 -23.76
CA ARG A 187 1.34 -5.51 -25.00
C ARG A 187 0.17 -5.76 -25.93
N VAL A 188 0.15 -5.11 -27.09
CA VAL A 188 -0.86 -5.33 -28.13
C VAL A 188 -0.13 -5.73 -29.41
N SER A 189 -0.48 -6.90 -29.97
CA SER A 189 0.12 -7.41 -31.21
C SER A 189 1.66 -7.46 -31.19
N GLY A 190 2.25 -7.75 -30.02
CA GLY A 190 3.71 -7.84 -29.83
C GLY A 190 4.40 -6.54 -29.40
N GLU A 191 3.76 -5.39 -29.59
CA GLU A 191 4.29 -4.08 -29.21
C GLU A 191 3.85 -3.67 -27.81
N ILE A 192 4.75 -3.09 -27.01
CA ILE A 192 4.44 -2.55 -25.69
C ILE A 192 4.01 -1.08 -25.86
N LYS A 193 2.83 -0.74 -25.36
CA LYS A 193 2.26 0.61 -25.38
C LYS A 193 1.95 1.06 -23.96
N ALA A 194 2.41 2.25 -23.59
CA ALA A 194 2.06 2.87 -22.31
C ALA A 194 0.60 3.36 -22.33
N LEU A 195 -0.14 3.07 -21.26
CA LEU A 195 -1.48 3.56 -21.03
C LEU A 195 -1.38 4.92 -20.32
N THR A 196 -1.12 5.97 -21.09
CA THR A 196 -0.91 7.33 -20.59
C THR A 196 -2.17 7.95 -19.97
N GLU A 197 -3.33 7.34 -20.18
CA GLU A 197 -4.57 7.69 -19.50
C GLU A 197 -4.57 7.34 -17.99
N PHE A 198 -3.66 6.46 -17.54
CA PHE A 198 -3.45 6.13 -16.13
C PHE A 198 -2.22 6.84 -15.57
N PRO A 199 -2.16 7.08 -14.25
CA PRO A 199 -0.99 7.73 -13.64
C PRO A 199 0.29 6.88 -13.75
N VAL A 200 1.43 7.53 -13.53
CA VAL A 200 2.71 6.83 -13.38
C VAL A 200 2.66 6.03 -12.07
N MET A 201 3.00 4.75 -12.17
CA MET A 201 2.85 3.84 -11.05
C MET A 201 3.93 4.06 -10.00
N ASN A 202 3.54 4.21 -8.75
CA ASN A 202 4.45 4.26 -7.62
C ASN A 202 4.53 2.88 -6.90
N PRO A 203 5.53 2.64 -6.02
CA PRO A 203 5.71 1.35 -5.37
C PRO A 203 4.54 0.93 -4.46
N SER A 204 3.92 1.88 -3.75
CA SER A 204 2.83 1.59 -2.82
C SER A 204 1.55 1.23 -3.57
N GLU A 205 1.25 1.90 -4.67
CA GLU A 205 0.12 1.60 -5.56
C GLU A 205 0.21 0.19 -6.14
N ILE A 206 1.37 -0.18 -6.71
CA ILE A 206 1.57 -1.52 -7.28
C ILE A 206 1.45 -2.57 -6.17
N ARG A 207 2.09 -2.36 -5.02
CA ARG A 207 1.98 -3.28 -3.89
C ARG A 207 0.53 -3.47 -3.47
N ARG A 208 -0.22 -2.38 -3.28
CA ARG A 208 -1.64 -2.41 -2.90
C ARG A 208 -2.47 -3.19 -3.92
N MET A 209 -2.38 -2.82 -5.21
CA MET A 209 -3.10 -3.48 -6.30
C MET A 209 -2.86 -4.99 -6.36
N ILE A 210 -1.61 -5.41 -6.16
CA ILE A 210 -1.25 -6.83 -6.17
C ILE A 210 -1.78 -7.51 -4.91
N TYR A 211 -1.58 -6.93 -3.73
CA TYR A 211 -2.02 -7.55 -2.48
C TYR A 211 -3.55 -7.71 -2.44
N ASP A 212 -4.31 -6.79 -3.03
CA ASP A 212 -5.77 -6.87 -3.11
C ASP A 212 -6.28 -8.11 -3.85
N VAL A 213 -5.50 -8.64 -4.81
CA VAL A 213 -5.88 -9.87 -5.55
C VAL A 213 -5.21 -11.13 -5.02
N LEU A 214 -4.27 -11.01 -4.08
CA LEU A 214 -3.61 -12.15 -3.45
C LEU A 214 -4.35 -12.58 -2.17
N THR A 215 -4.53 -13.89 -2.03
CA THR A 215 -4.96 -14.50 -0.76
C THR A 215 -3.86 -14.42 0.30
N GLN A 216 -4.22 -14.51 1.57
CA GLN A 216 -3.24 -14.48 2.68
C GLN A 216 -2.07 -15.48 2.49
N LYS A 217 -2.37 -16.73 2.12
CA LYS A 217 -1.34 -17.75 1.86
C LYS A 217 -0.41 -17.38 0.69
N GLN A 218 -0.94 -16.71 -0.32
CA GLN A 218 -0.15 -16.24 -1.47
C GLN A 218 0.72 -15.05 -1.09
N ARG A 219 0.23 -14.13 -0.24
CA ARG A 219 1.02 -13.02 0.30
C ARG A 219 2.21 -13.53 1.11
N GLU A 220 1.97 -14.44 2.05
CA GLU A 220 3.03 -15.08 2.85
C GLU A 220 4.07 -15.78 1.96
N LYS A 221 3.60 -16.52 0.94
CA LYS A 221 4.49 -17.16 -0.03
C LYS A 221 5.34 -16.13 -0.79
N PHE A 222 4.72 -15.09 -1.34
CA PHE A 222 5.41 -14.03 -2.06
C PHE A 222 6.42 -13.30 -1.18
N GLU A 223 6.10 -13.01 0.08
CA GLU A 223 7.02 -12.35 1.00
C GLU A 223 8.24 -13.21 1.35
N SER A 224 8.08 -14.53 1.35
CA SER A 224 9.19 -15.47 1.59
C SER A 224 10.03 -15.76 0.34
N GLU A 225 9.40 -15.90 -0.83
CA GLU A 225 10.05 -16.33 -2.08
C GLU A 225 10.43 -15.16 -2.99
N LEU A 226 9.88 -13.96 -2.76
CA LEU A 226 10.05 -12.74 -3.57
C LEU A 226 9.56 -12.86 -5.03
N GLU A 227 8.93 -13.98 -5.37
CA GLU A 227 8.24 -14.23 -6.63
C GLU A 227 6.97 -15.05 -6.38
N LEU A 228 5.98 -14.90 -7.24
CA LEU A 228 4.74 -15.67 -7.17
C LEU A 228 4.07 -15.78 -8.54
N ASP A 229 3.85 -17.02 -8.98
CA ASP A 229 2.94 -17.33 -10.08
C ASP A 229 1.54 -17.70 -9.52
N THR A 230 0.53 -16.99 -10.00
CA THR A 230 -0.88 -17.24 -9.65
C THR A 230 -1.80 -16.93 -10.83
N SER A 231 -3.11 -17.05 -10.63
CA SER A 231 -4.13 -16.67 -11.60
C SER A 231 -5.18 -15.77 -10.95
N HIS A 232 -5.63 -14.78 -11.70
CA HIS A 232 -6.73 -13.88 -11.30
C HIS A 232 -7.82 -13.92 -12.37
N SER A 233 -9.10 -13.82 -11.96
CA SER A 233 -10.24 -13.85 -12.89
C SER A 233 -11.15 -12.66 -12.64
N ILE A 234 -11.60 -12.02 -13.71
CA ILE A 234 -12.66 -11.02 -13.66
C ILE A 234 -13.95 -11.70 -14.12
N PRO A 235 -14.94 -11.87 -13.23
CA PRO A 235 -16.18 -12.56 -13.56
C PRO A 235 -16.83 -11.99 -14.83
N GLY A 236 -17.02 -12.85 -15.83
CA GLY A 236 -17.66 -12.49 -17.10
C GLY A 236 -16.82 -11.67 -18.07
N ARG A 237 -15.55 -11.35 -17.76
CA ARG A 237 -14.66 -10.57 -18.64
C ARG A 237 -13.44 -11.37 -19.12
N GLY A 238 -12.80 -12.16 -18.24
CA GLY A 238 -11.68 -13.00 -18.64
C GLY A 238 -10.80 -13.45 -17.48
N ARG A 239 -9.79 -14.26 -17.79
CA ARG A 239 -8.83 -14.80 -16.82
C ARG A 239 -7.40 -14.41 -17.16
N PHE A 240 -6.58 -14.27 -16.15
CA PHE A 240 -5.20 -13.82 -16.25
C PHE A 240 -4.26 -14.74 -15.49
N ARG A 241 -3.08 -15.00 -16.07
CA ARG A 241 -1.94 -15.54 -15.33
C ARG A 241 -1.15 -14.36 -14.80
N VAL A 242 -0.95 -14.32 -13.49
CA VAL A 242 -0.27 -13.23 -12.79
C VAL A 242 1.08 -13.75 -12.34
N ASN A 243 2.14 -13.09 -12.79
CA ASN A 243 3.48 -13.29 -12.27
C ASN A 243 3.87 -12.04 -11.49
N VAL A 244 4.04 -12.17 -10.18
CA VAL A 244 4.47 -11.12 -9.27
C VAL A 244 5.95 -11.33 -8.97
N LEU A 245 6.71 -10.25 -8.96
CA LEU A 245 8.16 -10.26 -8.72
C LEU A 245 8.56 -9.08 -7.85
N PHE A 246 9.53 -9.27 -6.97
CA PHE A 246 10.15 -8.19 -6.20
C PHE A 246 11.54 -7.89 -6.77
N GLN A 247 11.72 -6.68 -7.31
CA GLN A 247 12.99 -6.26 -7.91
C GLN A 247 13.28 -4.79 -7.60
N ARG A 248 14.56 -4.47 -7.37
CA ARG A 248 15.04 -3.11 -7.06
C ARG A 248 14.25 -2.45 -5.91
N ASN A 249 14.01 -3.21 -4.85
CA ASN A 249 13.24 -2.78 -3.68
C ASN A 249 11.77 -2.38 -3.99
N SER A 250 11.19 -2.92 -5.07
CA SER A 250 9.81 -2.63 -5.45
C SER A 250 9.09 -3.89 -5.97
N VAL A 251 7.77 -3.92 -5.79
CA VAL A 251 6.91 -4.95 -6.38
C VAL A 251 6.66 -4.60 -7.84
N GLY A 252 6.75 -5.59 -8.72
CA GLY A 252 6.33 -5.53 -10.10
C GLY A 252 5.43 -6.71 -10.43
N ALA A 253 4.68 -6.60 -11.52
CA ALA A 253 3.85 -7.70 -11.99
C ALA A 253 3.67 -7.70 -13.50
N VAL A 254 3.52 -8.90 -14.05
CA VAL A 254 3.09 -9.12 -15.43
C VAL A 254 1.84 -10.00 -15.41
N LEU A 255 0.76 -9.51 -16.02
CA LEU A 255 -0.53 -10.18 -16.06
C LEU A 255 -0.85 -10.53 -17.50
N ARG A 256 -0.83 -11.81 -17.85
CA ARG A 256 -1.11 -12.31 -19.19
C ARG A 256 -2.55 -12.75 -19.32
N THR A 257 -3.26 -12.27 -20.33
CA THR A 257 -4.61 -12.76 -20.68
C THR A 257 -4.56 -14.24 -21.05
N ILE A 258 -5.46 -15.03 -20.48
CA ILE A 258 -5.70 -16.42 -20.85
C ILE A 258 -6.96 -16.44 -21.73
N PRO A 259 -6.88 -16.93 -22.98
CA PRO A 259 -8.05 -17.03 -23.84
C PRO A 259 -9.12 -17.95 -23.22
N ASP A 260 -10.38 -17.54 -23.26
CA ASP A 260 -11.50 -18.36 -22.79
C ASP A 260 -11.89 -19.46 -23.80
N THR A 261 -11.58 -19.25 -25.08
CA THR A 261 -11.84 -20.23 -26.15
C THR A 261 -10.56 -20.97 -26.51
N ILE A 262 -10.56 -22.29 -26.35
CA ILE A 262 -9.52 -23.15 -26.90
C ILE A 262 -9.67 -23.13 -28.42
N VAL A 263 -8.67 -22.58 -29.12
CA VAL A 263 -8.65 -22.53 -30.59
C VAL A 263 -8.51 -23.94 -31.12
N ALA A 264 -9.41 -24.33 -32.02
CA ALA A 264 -9.38 -25.66 -32.62
C ALA A 264 -8.15 -25.80 -33.53
N LEU A 265 -7.52 -26.97 -33.49
CA LEU A 265 -6.21 -27.21 -34.12
C LEU A 265 -6.22 -26.94 -35.64
N ASP A 266 -7.35 -27.24 -36.27
CA ASP A 266 -7.65 -27.02 -37.70
C ASP A 266 -7.67 -25.53 -38.10
N THR A 267 -8.07 -24.64 -37.19
CA THR A 267 -8.11 -23.19 -37.42
C THR A 267 -6.76 -22.49 -37.29
N LEU A 268 -5.72 -23.21 -36.84
CA LEU A 268 -4.36 -22.67 -36.66
C LEU A 268 -3.54 -22.66 -37.96
N GLY A 269 -4.09 -23.19 -39.07
CA GLY A 269 -3.37 -23.27 -40.36
C GLY A 269 -2.16 -24.19 -40.32
N LEU A 270 -2.12 -25.11 -39.35
CA LEU A 270 -1.02 -26.05 -39.17
C LEU A 270 -1.09 -27.17 -40.21
N PRO A 271 0.07 -27.67 -40.70
CA PRO A 271 0.10 -28.86 -41.53
C PRO A 271 -0.51 -30.07 -40.80
N GLU A 272 -1.21 -30.92 -41.55
CA GLU A 272 -1.91 -32.11 -41.03
C GLU A 272 -0.97 -33.08 -40.28
N SER A 273 0.31 -33.09 -40.63
CA SER A 273 1.35 -33.87 -39.94
C SER A 273 1.48 -33.50 -38.45
N VAL A 274 1.22 -32.24 -38.07
CA VAL A 274 1.26 -31.79 -36.67
C VAL A 274 0.12 -32.41 -35.86
N THR A 275 -1.06 -32.58 -36.47
CA THR A 275 -2.20 -33.27 -35.86
C THR A 275 -1.88 -34.73 -35.59
N GLN A 276 -1.27 -35.42 -36.55
CA GLN A 276 -0.90 -36.84 -36.42
C GLN A 276 0.04 -37.10 -35.25
N PHE A 277 0.95 -36.18 -34.93
CA PHE A 277 1.83 -36.30 -33.77
C PHE A 277 1.08 -36.28 -32.43
N THR A 278 -0.07 -35.62 -32.35
CA THR A 278 -0.88 -35.58 -31.11
C THR A 278 -1.63 -36.89 -30.85
N GLU A 279 -1.81 -37.72 -31.88
CA GLU A 279 -2.50 -39.02 -31.82
C GLU A 279 -1.53 -40.20 -31.64
N MET A 280 -0.21 -39.97 -31.77
CA MET A 280 0.79 -40.99 -31.51
C MET A 280 0.84 -41.33 -30.03
N HIS A 281 0.58 -42.60 -29.69
CA HIS A 281 0.79 -43.11 -28.34
C HIS A 281 2.28 -43.03 -27.96
N ARG A 282 2.51 -42.59 -26.71
CA ARG A 282 3.83 -42.41 -26.09
C ARG A 282 4.61 -43.71 -25.98
#